data_AF-A0A453L0V4-F1
#
_entry.id   AF-A0A453L0V4-F1
#
_cell.length_a   1.000
_cell.length_b   1.000
_cell.length_c   1.000
_cell.angle_alpha   90.00
_cell.angle_beta   90.00
_cell.angle_gamma   90.00
#
_symmetry.space_group_name_H-M   'P 1'
#
loop_
_entity.id
_entity.type
_entity.pdbx_description
1 polymer ?
#
loop_
_entity_poly.entity_id
_entity_poly.type
_entity_poly.pdbx_seq_one_letter_code
_entity_poly.pdbx_strand_id
1 'polypeptide(L)'
;KNQKLPANILTPTTKAADHDVPITPDEIVKSGLMSKDDFDEARSKALSLFEYGQKVALENGVILVDTKYEFGKTADGTVVLIDEVHTPDSSRYWIANSYEERFKSGLEPENVDKGVLKAVV
;
A
#
# COMPACT_ATOMS: atom_id res chain seq x y z
N LYS A 1 -5.20 -15.79 8.74
CA LYS A 1 -4.12 -15.41 7.79
C LYS A 1 -4.76 -15.20 6.41
N ASN A 2 -4.34 -14.21 5.62
CA ASN A 2 -4.87 -13.92 4.26
C ASN A 2 -6.38 -13.62 4.18
N GLN A 3 -7.00 -13.25 5.30
CA GLN A 3 -8.41 -12.87 5.35
C GLN A 3 -8.57 -11.41 4.90
N LYS A 4 -9.52 -11.14 4.02
CA LYS A 4 -9.89 -9.77 3.64
C LYS A 4 -10.32 -8.99 4.89
N LEU A 5 -9.74 -7.80 5.07
CA LEU A 5 -10.11 -6.89 6.14
C LEU A 5 -11.50 -6.28 5.87
N PRO A 6 -12.27 -5.93 6.92
CA PRO A 6 -13.59 -5.32 6.76
C PRO A 6 -13.52 -3.92 6.12
N ALA A 7 -12.38 -3.25 6.22
CA ALA A 7 -12.10 -1.97 5.58
C ALA A 7 -10.61 -1.85 5.25
N ASN A 8 -10.29 -0.98 4.29
CA ASN A 8 -8.90 -0.62 3.99
C ASN A 8 -8.29 0.15 5.17
N ILE A 9 -7.07 -0.21 5.53
CA ILE A 9 -6.34 0.41 6.63
C ILE A 9 -5.03 0.99 6.12
N LEU A 10 -4.56 2.04 6.78
CA LEU A 10 -3.24 2.61 6.56
C LEU A 10 -2.30 2.11 7.67
N THR A 11 -1.16 1.56 7.29
CA THR A 11 -0.09 1.13 8.21
C THR A 11 1.18 1.92 7.89
N PRO A 12 1.36 3.11 8.47
CA PRO A 12 2.49 3.96 8.13
C PRO A 12 3.80 3.38 8.65
N THR A 13 4.87 3.64 7.90
CA THR A 13 6.25 3.31 8.26
C THR A 13 7.14 4.53 8.10
N THR A 14 8.23 4.58 8.84
CA THR A 14 9.33 5.52 8.58
C THR A 14 10.32 4.86 7.62
N LYS A 15 10.87 5.68 6.71
CA LYS A 15 11.97 5.28 5.81
C LYS A 15 13.27 5.33 6.60
N ALA A 16 13.88 4.19 6.87
CA ALA A 16 15.18 4.09 7.54
C ALA A 16 16.23 3.51 6.57
N ALA A 17 17.51 3.68 6.89
CA ALA A 17 18.60 3.28 6.01
C ALA A 17 18.63 1.77 5.69
N ASP A 18 18.22 0.93 6.65
CA ASP A 18 18.29 -0.53 6.51
C ASP A 18 16.93 -1.19 6.27
N HIS A 19 15.85 -0.67 6.86
CA HIS A 19 14.49 -1.19 6.70
C HIS A 19 13.44 -0.18 7.18
N ASP A 20 12.25 -0.27 6.62
CA ASP A 20 11.09 0.51 7.05
C ASP A 20 10.61 0.06 8.44
N VAL A 21 10.32 1.01 9.32
CA VAL A 21 9.87 0.74 10.70
C VAL A 21 8.44 1.23 10.90
N PRO A 22 7.52 0.41 11.45
CA PRO A 22 6.16 0.86 11.75
C PRO A 22 6.13 2.07 12.68
N ILE A 23 5.25 3.04 12.38
CA ILE A 23 5.04 4.23 13.20
C ILE A 23 3.56 4.54 13.29
N THR A 24 3.10 5.04 14.43
CA THR A 24 1.71 5.46 14.59
C THR A 24 1.48 6.89 14.04
N PRO A 25 0.26 7.23 13.59
CA PRO A 25 -0.09 8.60 13.21
C PRO A 25 0.27 9.66 14.26
N ASP A 26 0.03 9.34 15.53
CA ASP A 26 0.34 10.24 16.65
C ASP A 26 1.85 10.48 16.78
N GLU A 27 2.67 9.45 16.59
CA GLU A 27 4.13 9.58 16.63
C GLU A 27 4.67 10.38 15.45
N ILE A 28 4.09 10.24 14.25
CA ILE A 28 4.46 11.07 13.08
C ILE A 28 4.30 12.55 13.40
N VAL A 29 3.16 12.94 13.98
CA VAL A 29 2.88 14.34 14.31
C VAL A 29 3.74 14.81 15.49
N LYS A 30 3.87 14.00 16.56
CA LYS A 30 4.67 14.37 17.74
C LYS A 30 6.16 14.51 17.45
N SER A 31 6.69 13.70 16.53
CA SER A 31 8.10 13.76 16.12
C SER A 31 8.39 14.88 15.11
N GLY A 32 7.36 15.57 14.60
CA GLY A 32 7.51 16.64 13.62
C GLY A 32 7.86 16.15 12.22
N LEU A 33 7.71 14.84 11.93
CA LEU A 33 7.94 14.28 10.60
C LEU A 33 6.95 14.81 9.57
N MET A 34 5.70 15.06 10.00
CA MET A 34 4.63 15.59 9.17
C MET A 34 3.63 16.34 10.03
N SER A 35 3.00 17.40 9.50
CA SER A 35 1.89 18.05 10.20
C SER A 35 0.65 17.15 10.19
N LYS A 36 -0.28 17.38 11.11
CA LYS A 36 -1.54 16.62 11.16
C LYS A 36 -2.34 16.77 9.85
N ASP A 37 -2.42 17.99 9.33
CA ASP A 37 -3.20 18.28 8.13
C ASP A 37 -2.59 17.61 6.88
N ASP A 38 -1.26 17.67 6.74
CA ASP A 38 -0.56 16.97 5.66
C ASP A 38 -0.75 15.45 5.76
N PHE A 39 -0.70 14.89 6.97
CA PHE A 39 -0.90 13.46 7.20
C PHE A 39 -2.33 13.03 6.84
N ASP A 40 -3.33 13.80 7.25
CA ASP A 40 -4.73 13.50 6.94
C ASP A 40 -5.00 13.60 5.43
N GLU A 41 -4.39 14.57 4.74
CA GLU A 41 -4.45 14.69 3.28
C GLU A 41 -3.80 13.48 2.59
N ALA A 42 -2.57 13.11 2.97
CA ALA A 42 -1.87 11.96 2.43
C ALA A 42 -2.65 10.65 2.69
N ARG A 43 -3.20 10.48 3.90
CA ARG A 43 -4.03 9.32 4.28
C ARG A 43 -5.28 9.23 3.41
N SER A 44 -5.98 10.34 3.20
CA SER A 44 -7.18 10.37 2.36
C SER A 44 -6.87 9.98 0.92
N LYS A 45 -5.79 10.55 0.35
CA LYS A 45 -5.33 10.22 -1.01
C LYS A 45 -4.92 8.75 -1.13
N ALA A 46 -4.13 8.24 -0.19
CA ALA A 46 -3.66 6.85 -0.18
C ALA A 46 -4.82 5.84 -0.17
N LEU A 47 -5.80 6.05 0.72
CA LEU A 47 -6.97 5.17 0.81
C LEU A 47 -7.83 5.22 -0.46
N SER A 48 -8.04 6.42 -1.03
CA SER A 48 -8.80 6.60 -2.27
C SER A 48 -8.11 5.94 -3.46
N LEU A 49 -6.78 6.09 -3.58
CA LEU A 49 -5.99 5.42 -4.61
C LEU A 49 -6.04 3.90 -4.46
N PHE A 50 -5.96 3.39 -3.22
CA PHE A 50 -5.99 1.96 -2.96
C PHE A 50 -7.34 1.34 -3.30
N GLU A 51 -8.45 1.99 -2.92
CA GLU A 51 -9.80 1.56 -3.31
C GLU A 51 -9.99 1.52 -4.82
N TYR A 52 -9.53 2.57 -5.53
CA TYR A 52 -9.56 2.60 -6.98
C TYR A 52 -8.70 1.47 -7.60
N GLY A 53 -7.48 1.28 -7.10
CA GLY A 53 -6.59 0.22 -7.54
C GLY A 53 -7.17 -1.18 -7.34
N GLN A 54 -7.84 -1.42 -6.21
CA GLN A 54 -8.53 -2.68 -5.94
C GLN A 54 -9.66 -2.95 -6.95
N LYS A 55 -10.45 -1.92 -7.28
CA LYS A 55 -11.49 -2.03 -8.30
C LYS A 55 -10.89 -2.41 -9.66
N VAL A 56 -9.90 -1.66 -10.13
CA VAL A 56 -9.26 -1.89 -11.43
C VAL A 56 -8.58 -3.26 -11.49
N ALA A 57 -7.86 -3.64 -10.42
CA ALA A 57 -7.22 -4.95 -10.33
C ALA A 57 -8.24 -6.09 -10.47
N LEU A 58 -9.36 -5.99 -9.74
CA LEU A 58 -10.40 -7.01 -9.74
C LEU A 58 -11.09 -7.13 -11.11
N GLU A 59 -11.35 -6.01 -11.78
CA GLU A 59 -11.85 -5.99 -13.17
C GLU A 59 -10.92 -6.71 -14.14
N ASN A 60 -9.62 -6.82 -13.81
CA ASN A 60 -8.60 -7.52 -14.59
C ASN A 60 -8.22 -8.91 -14.02
N GLY A 61 -9.02 -9.46 -13.10
CA GLY A 61 -8.85 -10.83 -12.61
C GLY A 61 -7.76 -11.03 -11.55
N VAL A 62 -7.25 -9.94 -10.96
CA VAL A 62 -6.27 -9.99 -9.86
C VAL A 62 -6.77 -9.22 -8.64
N ILE A 63 -6.31 -9.60 -7.44
CA ILE A 63 -6.62 -8.90 -6.19
C ILE A 63 -5.40 -8.10 -5.80
N LEU A 64 -5.54 -6.77 -5.71
CA LEU A 64 -4.54 -5.91 -5.07
C LEU A 64 -4.64 -6.07 -3.55
N VAL A 65 -3.65 -6.73 -2.96
CA VAL A 65 -3.64 -7.15 -1.54
C VAL A 65 -3.21 -6.00 -0.64
N ASP A 66 -2.10 -5.37 -1.00
CA ASP A 66 -1.57 -4.14 -0.41
C ASP A 66 -0.63 -3.44 -1.39
N THR A 67 -0.30 -2.19 -1.08
CA THR A 67 0.62 -1.35 -1.84
C THR A 67 1.30 -0.34 -0.92
N LYS A 68 2.52 0.04 -1.25
CA LYS A 68 3.21 1.19 -0.66
C LYS A 68 2.93 2.44 -1.50
N TYR A 69 2.82 3.60 -0.86
CA TYR A 69 2.81 4.90 -1.53
C TYR A 69 3.82 5.81 -0.85
N GLU A 70 4.55 6.61 -1.64
CA GLU A 70 5.42 7.66 -1.12
C GLU A 70 4.85 9.02 -1.50
N PHE A 71 4.68 9.88 -0.50
CA PHE A 71 4.21 11.25 -0.67
C PHE A 71 5.33 12.23 -0.32
N GLY A 72 5.47 13.26 -1.15
CA GLY A 72 6.34 14.40 -0.92
C GLY A 72 5.53 15.68 -0.73
N LYS A 73 6.21 16.73 -0.28
CA LYS A 73 5.65 18.08 -0.18
C LYS A 73 6.43 19.02 -1.09
N THR A 74 5.73 19.69 -1.99
CA THR A 74 6.32 20.67 -2.90
C THR A 74 6.66 21.97 -2.18
N ALA A 75 7.42 22.85 -2.82
CA ALA A 75 7.84 24.14 -2.24
C ALA A 75 6.67 25.09 -1.91
N ASP A 76 5.54 24.94 -2.60
CA ASP A 76 4.29 25.68 -2.33
C ASP A 76 3.40 25.03 -1.26
N GLY A 77 3.84 23.90 -0.69
CA GLY A 77 3.15 23.20 0.39
C GLY A 77 2.16 22.13 -0.08
N THR A 78 2.06 21.83 -1.37
CA THR A 78 1.15 20.79 -1.87
C THR A 78 1.68 19.38 -1.57
N VAL A 79 0.81 18.51 -1.04
CA VAL A 79 1.12 17.07 -0.87
C VAL A 79 0.94 16.34 -2.20
N VAL A 80 2.01 15.75 -2.71
CA VAL A 80 2.04 15.06 -4.02
C VAL A 80 2.53 13.63 -3.88
N LEU A 81 2.02 12.74 -4.73
CA LEU A 81 2.53 11.38 -4.88
C LEU A 81 3.82 11.44 -5.71
N ILE A 82 4.91 10.81 -5.25
CA ILE A 82 6.25 11.01 -5.84
C ILE A 82 6.91 9.75 -6.39
N ASP A 83 6.33 8.59 -6.13
CA ASP A 83 6.90 7.28 -6.50
C ASP A 83 5.92 6.49 -7.38
N GLU A 84 6.31 5.27 -7.75
CA GLU A 84 5.49 4.33 -8.51
C GLU A 84 4.19 3.94 -7.79
N VAL A 85 3.22 3.46 -8.59
CA VAL A 85 1.87 3.17 -8.15
C VAL A 85 1.42 1.85 -8.74
N HIS A 86 0.97 0.92 -7.89
CA HIS A 86 0.31 -0.32 -8.33
C HIS A 86 1.19 -1.18 -9.26
N THR A 87 2.50 -1.12 -9.04
CA THR A 87 3.48 -1.98 -9.72
C THR A 87 3.71 -3.25 -8.92
N PRO A 88 4.23 -4.33 -9.53
CA PRO A 88 4.60 -5.56 -8.80
C PRO A 88 5.71 -5.38 -7.75
N ASP A 89 6.45 -4.27 -7.79
CA ASP A 89 7.50 -3.97 -6.81
C ASP A 89 6.96 -3.25 -5.58
N SER A 90 6.04 -2.31 -5.79
CA SER A 90 5.34 -1.58 -4.73
C SER A 90 4.13 -2.31 -4.15
N SER A 91 3.60 -3.34 -4.83
CA SER A 91 2.32 -3.97 -4.52
C SER A 91 2.33 -5.49 -4.56
N ARG A 92 1.43 -6.11 -3.80
CA ARG A 92 1.18 -7.55 -3.86
C ARG A 92 -0.13 -7.85 -4.58
N TYR A 93 -0.08 -8.80 -5.53
CA TYR A 93 -1.23 -9.24 -6.31
C TYR A 93 -1.48 -10.73 -6.16
N TRP A 94 -2.76 -11.12 -6.04
CA TRP A 94 -3.22 -12.50 -6.09
C TRP A 94 -4.10 -12.78 -7.30
N ILE A 95 -4.16 -14.02 -7.76
CA ILE A 95 -5.10 -14.48 -8.80
C ILE A 95 -6.51 -14.56 -8.18
N ALA A 96 -7.43 -13.69 -8.64
CA ALA A 96 -8.74 -13.51 -8.01
C ALA A 96 -9.58 -14.79 -8.00
N ASN A 97 -9.59 -15.51 -9.13
CA ASN A 97 -10.43 -16.68 -9.33
C ASN A 97 -10.05 -17.87 -8.43
N SER A 98 -8.83 -17.87 -7.87
CA SER A 98 -8.33 -18.92 -7.00
C SER A 98 -8.53 -18.63 -5.51
N TYR A 99 -8.73 -17.36 -5.14
CA TYR A 99 -8.60 -16.90 -3.76
C TYR A 99 -9.59 -17.57 -2.80
N GLU A 100 -10.88 -17.57 -3.15
CA GLU A 100 -11.97 -18.05 -2.29
C GLU A 100 -11.81 -19.55 -1.95
N GLU A 101 -11.49 -20.38 -2.93
CA GLU A 101 -11.29 -21.82 -2.76
C GLU A 101 -10.06 -22.10 -1.92
N ARG A 102 -8.93 -21.45 -2.24
CA ARG A 102 -7.67 -21.64 -1.51
C ARG A 102 -7.80 -21.19 -0.06
N PHE A 103 -8.46 -20.06 0.18
CA PHE A 103 -8.75 -19.57 1.53
C PHE A 103 -9.58 -20.58 2.34
N LYS A 104 -10.65 -21.14 1.77
CA LYS A 104 -11.49 -22.16 2.44
C LYS A 104 -10.73 -23.46 2.72
N SER A 105 -9.82 -23.84 1.83
CA SER A 105 -8.99 -25.03 1.95
C SER A 105 -7.74 -24.83 2.81
N GLY A 106 -7.53 -23.64 3.38
CA GLY A 106 -6.35 -23.32 4.19
C GLY A 106 -5.03 -23.26 3.38
N LEU A 107 -5.12 -23.10 2.07
CA LEU A 107 -3.98 -22.96 1.16
C LEU A 107 -3.56 -21.49 1.03
N GLU A 108 -2.27 -21.26 0.74
CA GLU A 108 -1.78 -19.91 0.41
C GLU A 108 -2.40 -19.42 -0.90
N PRO A 109 -2.82 -18.14 -1.00
CA PRO A 109 -3.26 -17.54 -2.25
C PRO A 109 -2.20 -17.66 -3.35
N GLU A 110 -2.66 -17.76 -4.59
CA GLU A 110 -1.78 -17.77 -5.74
C GLU A 110 -1.30 -16.35 -6.03
N ASN A 111 0.00 -16.09 -5.87
CA ASN A 111 0.60 -14.80 -6.16
C ASN A 111 0.83 -14.63 -7.67
N VAL A 112 0.73 -13.41 -8.16
CA VAL A 112 1.30 -13.02 -9.45
C VAL A 112 2.81 -12.92 -9.23
N ASP A 113 3.53 -14.02 -9.40
CA ASP A 113 4.94 -14.08 -8.97
C ASP A 113 5.90 -13.34 -9.91
N LYS A 114 6.97 -12.83 -9.28
CA LYS A 114 7.98 -11.90 -9.79
C LYS A 114 8.88 -12.52 -10.86
N GLY A 115 8.87 -11.95 -12.07
CA GLY A 115 10.11 -11.84 -12.84
C GLY A 115 11.06 -10.93 -12.07
N VAL A 116 12.12 -11.49 -11.50
CA VAL A 116 13.04 -10.83 -10.56
C VAL A 116 13.62 -9.52 -11.12
N LEU A 117 13.24 -8.38 -10.55
CA LEU A 117 14.02 -7.14 -10.56
C LEU A 117 13.78 -6.44 -9.22
N LYS A 118 14.67 -6.68 -8.25
CA LYS A 118 14.76 -5.86 -7.04
C LYS A 118 15.68 -4.69 -7.36
N ALA A 119 15.14 -3.52 -7.65
CA ALA A 119 15.87 -2.27 -7.58
C ALA A 119 15.39 -1.51 -6.34
N VAL A 120 16.20 -1.52 -5.29
CA VAL A 120 16.08 -0.57 -4.18
C VAL A 120 16.92 0.64 -4.60
N VAL A 121 16.33 1.83 -4.58
CA VAL A 121 17.05 3.11 -4.53
C VAL A 121 16.65 3.83 -3.26
#